data_AF-A0A2G1XA17-F1
#
_entry.id   AF-A0A2G1XA17-F1
#
_cell.length_a   1.000
_cell.length_b   1.000
_cell.length_c   1.000
_cell.angle_alpha   90.00
_cell.angle_beta   90.00
_cell.angle_gamma   90.00
#
_symmetry.space_group_name_H-M   'P 1'
#
loop_
_entity.id
_entity.type
_entity.pdbx_description
1 polymer ?
#
loop_
_entity_poly.entity_id
_entity_poly.type
_entity_poly.pdbx_seq_one_letter_code
_entity_poly.pdbx_strand_id
1 'polypeptide(L)'
;MHGAAVGQMWFEPTVEFRAQMKHGCGDDRWFWRSAELIVPPLREPLGSQGELRAAVRVYGRLAASILEIRKQVLRARVTGHWLPDGGTAVAHYEWRRSGETGRLIPAEEPVVLWIG
;
A
#
# COMPACT_ATOMS: atom_id res chain seq x y z
N MET A 1 -31.14 -11.42 -37.91
CA MET A 1 -30.29 -12.30 -37.08
C MET A 1 -29.64 -11.44 -36.02
N HIS A 2 -30.14 -11.54 -34.78
CA HIS A 2 -29.62 -10.81 -33.62
C HIS A 2 -28.41 -11.56 -33.07
N GLY A 3 -27.20 -11.05 -33.33
CA GLY A 3 -26.00 -11.43 -32.59
C GLY A 3 -25.65 -10.28 -31.65
N ALA A 4 -26.29 -10.25 -30.47
CA ALA A 4 -25.81 -9.38 -29.40
C ALA A 4 -24.42 -9.87 -29.03
N ALA A 5 -23.40 -9.06 -29.31
CA ALA A 5 -22.07 -9.25 -28.77
C ALA A 5 -22.22 -9.26 -27.25
N VAL A 6 -22.06 -10.45 -26.66
CA VAL A 6 -21.95 -10.60 -25.21
C VAL A 6 -20.74 -9.77 -24.82
N GLY A 7 -20.99 -8.60 -24.25
CA GLY A 7 -19.94 -7.73 -23.76
C GLY A 7 -19.10 -8.54 -22.79
N GLN A 8 -17.85 -8.82 -23.17
CA GLN A 8 -16.87 -9.30 -22.20
C GLN A 8 -16.80 -8.22 -21.13
N MET A 9 -17.33 -8.54 -19.97
CA MET A 9 -17.23 -7.71 -18.79
C MET A 9 -15.76 -7.86 -18.35
N TRP A 10 -14.90 -7.00 -18.90
CA TRP A 10 -13.50 -6.90 -18.46
C TRP A 10 -13.57 -6.47 -17.00
N PHE A 11 -13.42 -7.42 -16.08
CA PHE A 11 -13.23 -7.08 -14.67
C PHE A 11 -11.90 -6.33 -14.60
N GLU A 12 -11.96 -5.01 -14.47
CA GLU A 12 -10.77 -4.23 -14.21
C GLU A 12 -10.19 -4.70 -12.88
N PRO A 13 -8.99 -5.27 -12.91
CA PRO A 13 -8.46 -5.82 -11.69
C PRO A 13 -8.20 -4.70 -10.68
N THR A 14 -8.78 -4.85 -9.50
CA THR A 14 -8.69 -3.85 -8.45
C THR A 14 -7.61 -4.23 -7.45
N VAL A 15 -6.73 -3.28 -7.13
CA VAL A 15 -5.76 -3.39 -6.03
C VAL A 15 -6.23 -2.53 -4.86
N GLU A 16 -6.23 -3.12 -3.67
CA GLU A 16 -6.46 -2.40 -2.41
C GLU A 16 -5.15 -2.15 -1.68
N PHE A 17 -4.77 -0.89 -1.53
CA PHE A 17 -3.62 -0.46 -0.75
C PHE A 17 -4.01 -0.28 0.71
N ARG A 18 -3.28 -0.98 1.59
CA ARG A 18 -3.47 -0.94 3.05
C ARG A 18 -2.22 -0.41 3.73
N ALA A 19 -2.41 0.60 4.57
CA ALA A 19 -1.35 1.14 5.40
C ALA A 19 -1.24 0.38 6.73
N GLN A 20 -0.01 0.16 7.17
CA GLN A 20 0.32 -0.44 8.46
C GLN A 20 1.43 0.36 9.12
N MET A 21 1.45 0.37 10.45
CA MET A 21 2.42 1.10 11.24
C MET A 21 2.97 0.28 12.39
N LYS A 22 4.17 0.65 12.84
CA LYS A 22 4.79 0.20 14.08
C LYS A 22 5.07 1.41 14.98
N HIS A 23 4.60 1.35 16.22
CA HIS A 23 4.91 2.34 17.25
C HIS A 23 6.19 1.95 18.02
N GLY A 24 6.78 2.91 18.73
CA GLY A 24 7.84 2.67 19.71
C GLY A 24 7.66 3.44 21.02
N CYS A 25 7.74 2.72 22.14
CA CYS A 25 8.31 3.13 23.43
C CYS A 25 8.40 1.89 24.35
N GLY A 26 9.59 1.56 24.89
CA GLY A 26 9.81 0.41 25.79
C GLY A 26 9.99 -0.96 25.12
N ASP A 27 10.05 -2.03 25.92
CA ASP A 27 10.28 -3.44 25.50
C ASP A 27 9.09 -4.10 24.77
N ASP A 28 8.10 -3.32 24.35
CA ASP A 28 6.92 -3.85 23.69
C ASP A 28 7.26 -4.41 22.30
N ARG A 29 6.90 -5.69 22.12
CA ARG A 29 7.18 -6.50 20.94
C ARG A 29 6.71 -5.82 19.64
N TRP A 30 7.60 -5.85 18.65
CA TRP A 30 7.53 -5.16 17.36
C TRP A 30 6.46 -5.69 16.38
N PHE A 31 5.17 -5.57 16.69
CA PHE A 31 4.09 -6.01 15.80
C PHE A 31 3.60 -4.90 14.86
N TRP A 32 3.40 -5.24 13.58
CA TRP A 32 2.71 -4.36 12.62
C TRP A 32 1.23 -4.27 12.99
N ARG A 33 0.68 -3.05 13.04
CA ARG A 33 -0.75 -2.83 13.23
C ARG A 33 -1.34 -2.14 12.01
N SER A 34 -2.62 -2.42 11.73
CA SER A 34 -3.36 -1.67 10.72
C SER A 34 -3.38 -0.17 11.07
N ALA A 35 -3.19 0.68 10.06
CA ALA A 35 -3.30 2.13 10.17
C ALA A 35 -4.62 2.67 9.60
N GLU A 36 -5.58 1.80 9.27
CA GLU A 36 -6.83 2.12 8.54
C GLU A 36 -7.63 3.30 9.12
N LEU A 37 -7.69 3.41 10.46
CA LEU A 37 -8.39 4.50 11.14
C LEU A 37 -7.74 5.88 10.93
N ILE A 38 -6.49 5.91 10.48
CA ILE A 38 -5.69 7.13 10.25
C ILE A 38 -5.47 7.32 8.75
N VAL A 39 -5.19 6.23 8.03
CA VAL A 39 -4.95 6.19 6.60
C VAL A 39 -5.92 5.14 6.02
N PRO A 40 -7.09 5.59 5.54
CA PRO A 40 -8.08 4.69 4.95
C PRO A 40 -7.50 3.92 3.76
N PRO A 41 -7.95 2.68 3.52
CA PRO A 41 -7.47 1.89 2.42
C PRO A 41 -7.92 2.51 1.09
N LEU A 42 -7.10 2.39 0.06
CA LEU A 42 -7.40 2.91 -1.27
C LEU A 42 -7.57 1.78 -2.26
N ARG A 43 -8.64 1.80 -3.06
CA ARG A 43 -8.88 0.83 -4.13
C ARG A 43 -8.71 1.51 -5.47
N GLU A 44 -7.89 0.92 -6.35
CA GLU A 44 -7.66 1.44 -7.69
C GLU A 44 -7.73 0.31 -8.71
N PRO A 45 -8.43 0.49 -9.84
CA PRO A 45 -8.27 -0.37 -11.00
C PRO A 45 -6.90 -0.12 -11.62
N LEU A 46 -6.11 -1.16 -11.83
CA LEU A 46 -4.77 -1.06 -12.39
C LEU A 46 -4.58 -2.08 -13.52
N GLY A 47 -4.14 -1.59 -14.68
CA GLY A 47 -3.97 -2.39 -15.90
C GLY A 47 -2.53 -2.77 -16.20
N SER A 48 -1.54 -2.21 -15.48
CA SER A 48 -0.13 -2.50 -15.72
C SER A 48 0.76 -2.47 -14.47
N GLN A 49 1.91 -3.14 -14.57
CA GLN A 49 2.96 -3.09 -13.55
C GLN A 49 3.49 -1.67 -13.31
N GLY A 50 3.52 -0.84 -14.37
CA GLY A 50 3.93 0.56 -14.29
C GLY A 50 2.97 1.39 -13.44
N GLU A 51 1.67 1.23 -13.67
CA GLU A 51 0.62 1.87 -12.86
C GLU A 51 0.67 1.38 -11.41
N LEU A 52 0.85 0.07 -11.17
CA LEU A 52 1.01 -0.47 -9.82
C LEU A 52 2.20 0.13 -9.08
N ARG A 53 3.34 0.26 -9.76
CA ARG A 53 4.55 0.90 -9.20
C ARG A 53 4.32 2.38 -8.91
N ALA A 54 3.64 3.10 -9.80
CA ALA A 54 3.33 4.52 -9.60
C ALA A 54 2.35 4.70 -8.42
N ALA A 55 1.28 3.91 -8.37
CA ALA A 55 0.26 3.96 -7.35
C ALA A 55 0.82 3.66 -5.95
N VAL A 56 1.60 2.58 -5.79
CA VAL A 56 2.20 2.25 -4.48
C VAL A 56 3.18 3.32 -4.02
N ARG A 57 3.92 3.98 -4.93
CA ARG A 57 4.80 5.12 -4.59
C ARG A 57 4.02 6.32 -4.10
N VAL A 58 2.97 6.72 -4.82
CA VAL A 58 2.16 7.89 -4.50
C VAL A 58 1.42 7.66 -3.18
N TYR A 59 0.63 6.59 -3.08
CA TYR A 59 -0.14 6.29 -1.88
C TYR A 59 0.78 6.03 -0.68
N GLY A 60 1.89 5.34 -0.92
CA GLY A 60 2.97 5.17 0.03
C GLY A 60 3.47 6.45 0.68
N ARG A 61 3.85 7.43 -0.16
CA ARG A 61 4.33 8.72 0.31
C ARG A 61 3.27 9.47 1.11
N LEU A 62 2.02 9.44 0.65
CA LEU A 62 0.89 10.06 1.36
C LEU A 62 0.68 9.42 2.74
N ALA A 63 0.64 8.08 2.80
CA ALA A 63 0.49 7.33 4.05
C ALA A 63 1.62 7.66 5.02
N ALA A 64 2.88 7.68 4.55
CA ALA A 64 4.03 8.04 5.38
C ALA A 64 3.92 9.48 5.90
N SER A 65 3.55 10.46 5.07
CA SER A 65 3.39 11.85 5.51
C SER A 65 2.28 12.01 6.55
N ILE A 66 1.15 11.31 6.40
CA ILE A 66 0.07 11.34 7.41
C ILE A 66 0.54 10.72 8.73
N LEU A 67 1.25 9.59 8.66
CA LEU A 67 1.74 8.89 9.85
C LEU A 67 2.90 9.61 10.54
N GLU A 68 3.70 10.38 9.81
CA GLU A 68 4.82 11.17 10.37
C GLU A 68 4.34 12.18 11.42
N ILE A 69 3.13 12.72 11.27
CA ILE A 69 2.50 13.62 12.26
C ILE A 69 2.44 12.93 13.63
N ARG A 70 2.32 11.59 13.66
CA ARG A 70 2.36 10.78 14.88
C ARG A 70 3.80 10.40 15.21
N LYS A 71 4.45 11.24 16.01
CA LYS A 71 5.86 11.09 16.45
C LYS A 71 6.24 9.76 17.11
N GLN A 72 5.29 8.87 17.41
CA GLN A 72 5.56 7.53 17.95
C GLN A 72 5.74 6.45 16.87
N VAL A 73 5.41 6.74 15.60
CA VAL A 73 5.57 5.80 14.49
C VAL A 73 7.03 5.67 14.12
N LEU A 74 7.58 4.45 14.21
CA LEU A 74 8.96 4.11 13.85
C LEU A 74 9.08 3.55 12.45
N ARG A 75 8.07 2.81 12.00
CA ARG A 75 7.98 2.30 10.64
C ARG A 75 6.55 2.40 10.12
N ALA A 76 6.45 2.67 8.83
CA ALA A 76 5.20 2.65 8.08
C ALA A 76 5.37 1.74 6.86
N ARG A 77 4.30 1.07 6.48
CA ARG A 77 4.27 0.18 5.33
C ARG A 77 2.97 0.37 4.58
N VAL A 78 3.04 0.36 3.26
CA VAL A 78 1.90 0.13 2.39
C VAL A 78 2.06 -1.23 1.74
N THR A 79 0.96 -1.98 1.67
CA THR A 79 0.86 -3.23 0.90
C THR A 79 -0.33 -3.12 -0.04
N GLY A 80 -0.12 -3.35 -1.33
CA GLY A 80 -1.17 -3.48 -2.33
C GLY A 80 -1.64 -4.92 -2.39
N HIS A 81 -2.94 -5.14 -2.29
CA HIS A 81 -3.58 -6.46 -2.30
C HIS A 81 -4.47 -6.59 -3.54
N TRP A 82 -4.21 -7.60 -4.37
CA TRP A 82 -5.08 -7.96 -5.48
C TRP A 82 -6.41 -8.46 -4.95
N LEU A 83 -7.52 -7.80 -5.29
CA LEU A 83 -8.83 -8.19 -4.80
C LEU A 83 -9.45 -9.39 -5.53
N PRO A 84 -9.28 -9.56 -6.87
CA PRO A 84 -9.92 -10.66 -7.57
C PRO A 84 -9.58 -12.07 -7.06
N ASP A 85 -8.41 -12.27 -6.46
CA ASP A 85 -7.96 -13.58 -5.93
C ASP A 85 -8.04 -13.71 -4.40
N GLY A 86 -8.66 -12.75 -3.72
CA GLY A 86 -8.85 -12.79 -2.27
C GLY A 86 -7.78 -12.10 -1.44
N GLY A 87 -6.95 -11.24 -2.05
CA GLY A 87 -6.08 -10.32 -1.31
C GLY A 87 -4.59 -10.62 -1.42
N THR A 88 -4.13 -11.27 -2.50
CA THR A 88 -2.70 -11.55 -2.70
C THR A 88 -1.90 -10.25 -2.70
N ALA A 89 -0.80 -10.22 -1.93
CA ALA A 89 0.06 -9.05 -1.89
C ALA A 89 0.83 -8.91 -3.21
N VAL A 90 0.58 -7.82 -3.94
CA VAL A 90 1.16 -7.52 -5.26
C VAL A 90 2.07 -6.30 -5.27
N ALA A 91 2.04 -5.49 -4.22
CA ALA A 91 2.97 -4.38 -4.07
C ALA A 91 3.31 -4.15 -2.60
N HIS A 92 4.51 -3.65 -2.34
CA HIS A 92 4.96 -3.31 -1.01
C HIS A 92 5.92 -2.13 -1.06
N TYR A 93 5.76 -1.19 -0.13
CA TYR A 93 6.71 -0.10 0.07
C TYR A 93 6.79 0.24 1.57
N GLU A 94 8.00 0.38 2.10
CA GLU A 94 8.26 0.64 3.53
C GLU A 94 8.99 1.98 3.76
N TRP A 95 8.65 2.65 4.85
CA TRP A 95 9.34 3.80 5.42
C TRP A 95 9.80 3.49 6.82
N ARG A 96 10.96 4.06 7.18
CA ARG A 96 11.52 4.02 8.51
C ARG A 96 11.77 5.42 9.02
N ARG A 97 11.71 5.60 10.34
CA ARG A 97 12.05 6.87 10.95
C ARG A 97 13.56 7.09 10.91
N SER A 98 13.98 8.22 10.37
CA SER A 98 15.37 8.65 10.40
C SER A 98 15.77 9.04 11.82
N GLY A 99 16.90 8.51 12.30
CA GLY A 99 17.49 8.93 13.58
C GLY A 99 18.05 10.35 13.55
N GLU A 100 18.41 10.86 12.36
CA GLU A 100 18.97 12.19 12.16
C GLU A 100 17.88 13.27 12.13
N THR A 101 16.83 13.05 11.33
CA THR A 101 15.82 14.08 11.06
C THR A 101 14.50 13.83 11.77
N GLY A 102 14.29 12.65 12.35
CA GLY A 102 12.99 12.25 12.90
C GLY A 102 11.88 12.13 11.86
N ARG A 103 12.18 12.21 10.56
CA ARG A 103 11.19 12.07 9.47
C ARG A 103 11.06 10.61 9.03
N LEU A 104 9.91 10.25 8.47
CA LEU A 104 9.75 8.96 7.80
C LEU A 104 10.37 9.05 6.40
N ILE A 105 11.42 8.26 6.19
CA ILE A 105 12.12 8.17 4.91
C ILE A 105 11.92 6.78 4.29
N PRO A 106 11.92 6.66 2.95
CA PRO A 106 11.92 5.36 2.29
C PRO A 106 12.99 4.43 2.88
N ALA A 107 12.61 3.20 3.20
CA ALA A 107 13.53 2.18 3.69
C ALA A 107 14.17 1.39 2.53
N GLU A 108 13.44 1.25 1.43
CA GLU A 108 13.81 0.50 0.22
C GLU A 108 13.04 1.04 -1.00
N GLU A 109 13.38 0.56 -2.20
CA GLU A 109 12.54 0.80 -3.38
C GLU A 109 11.24 -0.05 -3.30
N PRO A 110 10.13 0.42 -3.89
CA PRO A 110 8.90 -0.36 -3.91
C PRO A 110 9.07 -1.70 -4.64
N VAL A 111 8.66 -2.76 -3.97
CA VAL A 111 8.54 -4.11 -4.53
C VAL A 111 7.18 -4.22 -5.20
N VAL A 112 7.15 -4.73 -6.44
CA VAL A 112 5.92 -5.00 -7.18
C VAL A 112 6.00 -6.38 -7.83
N LEU A 113 4.94 -7.16 -7.66
CA LEU A 113 4.73 -8.46 -8.26
C LEU A 113 3.52 -8.31 -9.18
N TRP A 114 3.76 -8.32 -10.48
CA TRP A 114 2.67 -8.26 -11.44
C TRP A 114 2.05 -9.65 -11.58
N ILE A 115 0.77 -9.76 -11.25
CA ILE A 115 -0.04 -10.95 -11.53
C ILE A 115 -0.73 -10.65 -12.86
N GLY A 116 -0.10 -11.11 -13.95
CA GLY A 116 -0.62 -10.99 -15.31
C GLY A 116 -1.68 -12.03 -15.63
#